data_AF-A0A7S0RMI1-F1
#
_entry.id   AF-A0A7S0RMI1-F1
#
_cell.length_a   1.000
_cell.length_b   1.000
_cell.length_c   1.000
_cell.angle_alpha   90.00
_cell.angle_beta   90.00
_cell.angle_gamma   90.00
#
_symmetry.space_group_name_H-M   'P 1'
#
loop_
_entity.id
_entity.type
_entity.pdbx_description
1 polymer ?
#
loop_
_entity_poly.entity_id
_entity_poly.type
_entity_poly.pdbx_seq_one_letter_code
_entity_poly.pdbx_strand_id
1 'polypeptide(L)'
;RKSKHLASVGAFLKSRQVPTGIADRVHNYYDYMLQKELHDGEKAIIDGLSSTLKQEVVMAVYAGIIQKVPFFNGKNPQFITKVALCLKLEVYTPGDRIISCGEA
;
A
#
# COMPACT_ATOMS: atom_id res chain seq x y z
N ARG A 1 20.84 -0.49 3.58
CA ARG A 1 20.59 -1.93 3.85
C ARG A 1 19.57 -2.54 2.87
N LYS A 2 18.43 -1.88 2.57
CA LYS A 2 17.39 -2.38 1.62
C LYS A 2 17.78 -2.35 0.14
N SER A 3 18.44 -1.29 -0.35
CA SER A 3 19.01 -1.26 -1.72
C SER A 3 20.00 -2.39 -2.00
N LYS A 4 20.75 -2.84 -0.98
CA LYS A 4 21.64 -4.02 -1.08
C LYS A 4 20.86 -5.33 -1.27
N HIS A 5 19.64 -5.45 -0.73
CA HIS A 5 18.83 -6.67 -0.87
C HIS A 5 18.24 -6.80 -2.28
N LEU A 6 17.67 -5.71 -2.83
CA LEU A 6 17.22 -5.68 -4.23
C LEU A 6 18.35 -5.98 -5.22
N ALA A 7 19.54 -5.42 -4.99
CA ALA A 7 20.73 -5.73 -5.78
C ALA A 7 21.13 -7.21 -5.69
N SER A 8 21.01 -7.81 -4.51
CA SER A 8 21.25 -9.24 -4.29
C SER A 8 20.23 -10.12 -5.01
N VAL A 9 18.95 -9.73 -5.02
CA VAL A 9 17.88 -10.42 -5.76
C VAL A 9 18.17 -10.35 -7.26
N GLY A 10 18.50 -9.17 -7.78
CA GLY A 10 18.85 -9.01 -9.20
C GLY A 10 20.07 -9.84 -9.62
N ALA A 11 21.13 -9.88 -8.79
CA ALA A 11 22.31 -10.70 -9.04
C ALA A 11 21.98 -12.21 -9.04
N PHE A 12 21.12 -12.67 -8.13
CA PHE A 12 20.65 -14.04 -8.08
C PHE A 12 19.90 -14.43 -9.37
N LEU A 13 18.91 -13.63 -9.77
CA LEU A 13 18.12 -13.87 -10.99
C LEU A 13 19.00 -13.97 -12.23
N LYS A 14 20.00 -13.07 -12.33
CA LYS A 14 20.98 -13.07 -13.42
C LYS A 14 21.85 -14.32 -13.41
N SER A 15 22.37 -14.73 -12.25
CA SER A 15 23.22 -15.93 -12.13
C SER A 15 22.50 -17.23 -12.50
N ARG A 16 21.19 -17.28 -12.27
CA ARG A 16 20.33 -18.43 -12.57
C ARG A 16 19.72 -18.38 -13.97
N GLN A 17 20.04 -17.36 -14.76
CA GLN A 17 19.51 -17.15 -16.11
C GLN A 17 17.98 -17.22 -16.14
N VAL A 18 17.35 -16.60 -15.13
CA VAL A 18 15.88 -16.58 -15.04
C VAL A 18 15.33 -15.81 -16.24
N PRO A 19 14.32 -16.34 -16.95
CA PRO A 19 13.68 -15.65 -18.07
C PRO A 19 13.19 -14.26 -17.66
N THR A 20 13.34 -13.28 -18.56
CA THR A 20 13.04 -11.86 -18.30
C THR A 20 11.64 -11.64 -17.73
N GLY A 21 10.62 -12.31 -18.27
CA GLY A 21 9.25 -12.16 -17.77
C GLY A 21 9.06 -12.61 -16.32
N ILE A 22 9.84 -13.58 -15.82
CA ILE A 22 9.82 -13.99 -14.41
C ILE A 22 10.64 -13.01 -13.57
N ALA A 23 11.80 -12.57 -14.07
CA ALA A 23 12.64 -11.60 -13.39
C ALA A 23 11.90 -10.26 -13.15
N ASP A 24 11.17 -9.77 -14.16
CA ASP A 24 10.37 -8.55 -14.07
C ASP A 24 9.27 -8.68 -13.01
N ARG A 25 8.58 -9.83 -12.96
CA ARG A 25 7.58 -10.09 -11.91
C ARG A 25 8.18 -10.10 -10.51
N VAL A 26 9.38 -10.65 -10.35
CA VAL A 26 10.09 -10.64 -9.05
C VAL A 26 10.52 -9.22 -8.67
N HIS A 27 11.04 -8.43 -9.62
CA HIS A 27 11.38 -7.03 -9.36
C HIS A 27 10.16 -6.22 -8.93
N ASN A 28 9.07 -6.32 -9.70
CA ASN A 28 7.82 -5.67 -9.37
C ASN A 28 7.34 -6.10 -7.98
N TYR A 29 7.33 -7.41 -7.67
CA TYR A 29 6.98 -7.94 -6.35
C TYR A 29 7.73 -7.26 -5.20
N TYR A 30 9.05 -7.11 -5.30
CA TYR A 30 9.82 -6.49 -4.24
C TYR A 30 9.62 -4.97 -4.15
N ASP A 31 9.42 -4.28 -5.28
CA ASP A 31 9.03 -2.88 -5.27
C ASP A 31 7.68 -2.71 -4.55
N TYR A 32 6.73 -3.64 -4.74
CA TYR A 32 5.46 -3.64 -4.02
C TYR A 32 5.62 -3.93 -2.52
N MET A 33 6.47 -4.90 -2.13
CA MET A 33 6.75 -5.16 -0.72
C MET A 33 7.30 -3.94 0.00
N LEU A 34 8.14 -3.15 -0.66
CA LEU A 34 8.66 -1.91 -0.09
C LEU A 34 7.56 -0.87 0.13
N GLN A 35 6.62 -0.73 -0.80
CA GLN A 35 5.47 0.17 -0.63
C GLN A 35 4.56 -0.29 0.51
N LYS A 36 4.34 -1.60 0.66
CA LYS A 36 3.54 -2.15 1.76
C LYS A 36 4.20 -1.90 3.13
N GLU A 37 5.49 -2.15 3.27
CA GLU A 37 6.22 -1.89 4.52
C GLU A 37 6.19 -0.42 4.93
N LEU A 38 6.22 0.51 3.96
CA LEU A 38 6.07 1.94 4.24
C LEU A 38 4.69 2.26 4.83
N HIS A 39 3.62 1.73 4.23
CA HIS A 39 2.25 1.94 4.72
C HIS A 39 2.00 1.32 6.09
N ASP A 40 2.53 0.12 6.35
CA ASP A 40 2.43 -0.51 7.67
C ASP A 40 3.12 0.36 8.74
N GLY A 41 4.25 1.00 8.39
CA GLY A 41 4.92 1.97 9.24
C GLY A 41 4.10 3.24 9.49
N GLU A 42 3.46 3.80 8.46
CA GLU A 42 2.58 4.96 8.57
C GLU A 42 1.40 4.69 9.52
N LYS A 43 0.76 3.52 9.42
CA LYS A 43 -0.34 3.15 10.31
C LYS A 43 0.09 3.14 11.78
N ALA A 44 1.25 2.57 12.09
CA ALA A 44 1.77 2.54 13.45
C ALA A 44 2.04 3.95 14.01
N ILE A 45 2.56 4.86 13.17
CA ILE A 45 2.78 6.26 13.54
C ILE A 45 1.44 6.95 13.82
N ILE A 46 0.49 6.83 12.89
CA ILE A 46 -0.85 7.43 13.00
C ILE A 46 -1.56 6.91 14.25
N ASP A 47 -1.43 5.61 14.56
CA ASP A 47 -2.09 5.00 15.71
C ASP A 47 -1.60 5.54 17.05
N GLY A 48 -0.33 5.96 17.14
CA GLY A 48 0.29 6.57 18.32
C GLY A 48 -0.08 8.03 18.58
N LEU A 49 -0.82 8.69 17.68
CA LEU A 49 -1.23 10.08 17.82
C LEU A 49 -2.47 10.24 18.73
N SER A 50 -2.61 11.43 19.33
CA SER A 50 -3.87 11.81 20.00
C SER A 50 -5.03 11.84 19.02
N SER A 51 -6.27 11.70 19.51
CA SER A 51 -7.46 11.62 18.65
C SER A 51 -7.60 12.81 17.70
N THR A 52 -7.28 14.01 18.17
CA THR A 52 -7.35 15.25 17.37
C THR A 52 -6.28 15.26 16.27
N LEU A 53 -5.02 14.99 16.64
CA LEU A 53 -3.91 14.95 15.67
C LEU A 53 -4.07 13.83 14.66
N LYS A 54 -4.57 12.67 15.10
CA LYS A 54 -4.90 11.55 14.21
C LYS A 54 -5.90 11.98 13.15
N GLN A 55 -6.93 12.73 13.54
CA GLN A 55 -7.94 13.22 12.61
C GLN A 55 -7.35 14.19 11.57
N GLU A 56 -6.55 15.15 12.02
CA GLU A 56 -5.89 16.13 11.14
C GLU A 56 -4.91 15.46 10.17
N VAL A 57 -4.05 14.57 10.65
CA VAL A 57 -3.06 13.87 9.83
C VAL A 57 -3.74 12.95 8.81
N VAL A 58 -4.73 12.16 9.22
CA VAL A 58 -5.48 11.28 8.30
C VAL A 58 -6.18 12.09 7.23
N MET A 59 -6.84 13.20 7.61
CA MET A 59 -7.51 14.06 6.63
C MET A 59 -6.52 14.71 5.67
N ALA A 60 -5.33 15.10 6.12
CA ALA A 60 -4.29 15.68 5.27
C ALA A 60 -3.67 14.66 4.32
N VAL A 61 -3.27 13.48 4.82
CA VAL A 61 -2.60 12.43 4.04
C VAL A 61 -3.56 11.81 3.01
N TYR A 62 -4.79 11.51 3.42
CA TYR A 62 -5.75 10.83 2.55
C TYR A 62 -6.71 11.77 1.83
N ALA A 63 -6.56 13.10 1.94
CA ALA A 63 -7.42 14.10 1.29
C ALA A 63 -7.67 13.79 -0.19
N GLY A 64 -6.60 13.49 -0.94
CA GLY A 64 -6.69 13.24 -2.37
C GLY A 64 -7.45 11.97 -2.74
N ILE A 65 -7.50 10.97 -1.85
CA ILE A 65 -8.29 9.74 -2.05
C ILE A 65 -9.73 10.01 -1.63
N ILE A 66 -9.92 10.62 -0.46
CA ILE A 66 -11.24 10.95 0.10
C ILE A 66 -12.05 11.80 -0.88
N GLN A 67 -11.44 12.83 -1.48
CA GLN A 67 -12.10 13.72 -2.45
C GLN A 67 -12.52 13.01 -3.75
N LYS A 68 -11.86 11.91 -4.12
CA LYS A 68 -12.17 11.14 -5.33
C LYS A 68 -13.30 10.14 -5.13
N VAL A 69 -13.73 9.89 -3.90
CA VAL A 69 -14.75 8.90 -3.55
C VAL A 69 -16.07 9.62 -3.25
N PRO A 70 -17.06 9.59 -4.16
CA PRO A 70 -18.30 10.35 -4.00
C PRO A 70 -19.10 9.99 -2.73
N PHE A 71 -18.92 8.76 -2.23
CA PHE A 71 -19.53 8.30 -0.99
C PHE A 71 -19.20 9.19 0.23
N PHE A 72 -18.02 9.83 0.25
CA PHE A 72 -17.59 10.71 1.33
C PHE A 72 -18.03 12.18 1.18
N ASN A 73 -18.64 12.57 0.06
CA ASN A 73 -19.06 13.95 -0.16
C ASN A 73 -20.09 14.41 0.88
N GLY A 74 -19.80 15.53 1.54
CA GLY A 74 -20.65 16.12 2.57
C GLY A 74 -20.77 15.29 3.86
N LYS A 75 -19.98 14.23 4.03
CA LYS A 75 -19.96 13.44 5.27
C LYS A 75 -19.16 14.13 6.37
N ASN A 76 -19.52 13.83 7.62
CA ASN A 76 -18.79 14.36 8.79
C ASN A 76 -17.31 13.94 8.73
N PRO A 77 -16.35 14.86 8.88
CA PRO A 77 -14.91 14.55 8.91
C PRO A 77 -14.53 13.43 9.90
N GLN A 78 -15.18 13.36 11.06
CA GLN A 78 -14.95 12.31 12.07
C GLN A 78 -15.38 10.93 11.56
N PHE A 79 -16.46 10.86 10.78
CA PHE A 79 -16.89 9.62 10.13
C PHE A 79 -15.87 9.21 9.07
N ILE A 80 -15.43 10.15 8.23
CA ILE A 80 -14.44 9.89 7.18
C ILE A 80 -13.14 9.39 7.79
N THR A 81 -12.64 10.04 8.85
CA THR A 81 -11.43 9.59 9.57
C THR A 81 -11.59 8.18 10.12
N LYS A 82 -12.73 7.85 10.74
CA LYS A 82 -12.98 6.49 11.24
C LYS A 82 -12.93 5.45 10.13
N VAL A 83 -13.54 5.74 8.98
CA VAL A 83 -13.50 4.83 7.82
C VAL A 83 -12.07 4.73 7.28
N ALA A 84 -11.37 5.86 7.12
CA ALA A 84 -10.01 5.91 6.60
C ALA A 84 -9.02 5.11 7.47
N LEU A 85 -9.18 5.16 8.79
CA LEU A 85 -8.39 4.34 9.74
C LEU A 85 -8.66 2.83 9.63
N CYS A 86 -9.81 2.44 9.09
CA CYS A 86 -10.14 1.04 8.83
C CYS A 86 -9.69 0.57 7.45
N LEU A 87 -9.27 1.47 6.56
CA LEU A 87 -8.78 1.09 5.23
C LEU A 87 -7.44 0.39 5.35
N LYS A 88 -7.31 -0.72 4.63
CA LYS A 88 -6.04 -1.42 4.44
C LYS A 88 -5.63 -1.21 3.00
N LEU A 89 -4.41 -0.70 2.79
CA LEU A 89 -3.87 -0.64 1.45
C LEU A 89 -3.52 -2.07 1.01
N GLU A 90 -4.08 -2.48 -0.11
CA GLU A 90 -3.67 -3.68 -0.82
C GLU A 90 -3.10 -3.28 -2.17
N VAL A 91 -1.95 -3.87 -2.50
CA VAL A 91 -1.21 -3.58 -3.72
C VAL A 91 -1.26 -4.82 -4.59
N TYR A 92 -1.63 -4.62 -5.85
CA TYR A 92 -1.81 -5.66 -6.83
C TYR A 92 -0.92 -5.41 -8.04
N THR A 93 -0.41 -6.50 -8.61
CA THR A 93 0.50 -6.47 -9.75
C THR A 93 -0.27 -6.70 -11.06
N PRO A 94 0.23 -6.23 -12.21
CA PRO A 94 -0.41 -6.51 -13.49
C PRO A 94 -0.57 -8.01 -13.72
N GLY A 95 -1.82 -8.46 -13.90
CA GLY A 95 -2.17 -9.87 -14.06
C GLY A 95 -2.71 -10.56 -12.81
N ASP A 96 -2.69 -9.89 -11.64
CA ASP A 96 -3.30 -10.44 -10.43
C ASP A 96 -4.82 -10.44 -10.54
N ARG A 97 -5.43 -11.56 -10.15
CA ARG A 97 -6.87 -11.68 -9.99
C ARG A 97 -7.24 -11.19 -8.59
N ILE A 98 -7.79 -9.98 -8.51
CA ILE A 98 -8.15 -9.30 -7.25
C ILE A 98 -9.41 -9.91 -6.62
N ILE A 99 -10.39 -10.27 -7.45
CA ILE A 99 -11.67 -10.85 -7.01
C ILE A 99 -12.04 -11.99 -7.96
N SER A 100 -12.50 -13.11 -7.39
CA SER A 100 -13.09 -14.22 -8.14
C SER A 100 -14.57 -14.36 -7.82
N CYS A 101 -15.39 -14.65 -8.83
CA CYS A 101 -16.79 -15.00 -8.60
C CYS A 101 -16.85 -16.28 -7.75
N GLY A 102 -17.52 -16.22 -6.60
CA GLY A 102 -17.69 -17.33 -5.67
C GLY A 102 -16.74 -17.35 -4.48
N GLU A 103 -15.77 -16.43 -4.40
CA GLU A 103 -14.97 -16.21 -3.18
C GLU A 103 -15.64 -15.15 -2.30
N ALA A 104 -15.68 -15.40 -0.99
CA ALA A 104 -16.34 -14.58 0.04
C ALA A 104 -15.32 -13.78 0.85
#